data_AF-A0A814YUD5-F1
#
_entry.id   AF-A0A814YUD5-F1
#
_cell.length_a   1.000
_cell.length_b   1.000
_cell.length_c   1.000
_cell.angle_alpha   90.00
_cell.angle_beta   90.00
_cell.angle_gamma   90.00
#
_symmetry.space_group_name_H-M   'P 1'
#
loop_
_entity.id
_entity.type
_entity.pdbx_description
1 polymer ?
#
loop_
_entity_poly.entity_id
_entity_poly.type
_entity_poly.pdbx_seq_one_letter_code
_entity_poly.pdbx_strand_id
1 'polypeptide(L)'
;MQMISTNSNTSSSNNNNILKYICSYIKYKFNNLFAHGLIFIIPLLTIISVFIILVFSVIYYYTEETDNYEDALWQTFTRILDPCVAADDEGLKNRITSGIVILCGLVIVAILIGAIVTFMDEKLNELKKGRTTVVEKNHTIILEWSPKIFDIINELIIANENQRNPSIVILTSKDKSEVQYMINPFNTDIFSHSI
;
A
#
# COMPACT_ATOMS: atom_id res chain seq x y z
N MET A 1 0.77 4.53 -71.40
CA MET A 1 0.91 5.60 -70.38
C MET A 1 -0.24 5.47 -69.40
N GLN A 2 -0.05 4.78 -68.27
CA GLN A 2 -0.89 4.93 -67.07
C GLN A 2 -0.06 4.49 -65.87
N MET A 3 0.28 5.47 -65.03
CA MET A 3 0.95 5.31 -63.74
C MET A 3 0.00 4.62 -62.77
N ILE A 4 0.50 3.59 -62.08
CA ILE A 4 -0.14 3.05 -60.88
C ILE A 4 0.58 3.70 -59.70
N SER A 5 -0.10 4.60 -58.98
CA SER A 5 0.38 5.09 -57.69
C SER A 5 0.12 4.01 -56.63
N THR A 6 1.17 3.55 -55.97
CA THR A 6 1.08 2.60 -54.86
C THR A 6 0.81 3.38 -53.58
N ASN A 7 -0.39 3.20 -53.05
CA ASN A 7 -0.96 3.87 -51.90
C ASN A 7 -0.22 3.47 -50.60
N SER A 8 0.42 4.44 -49.92
CA SER A 8 1.22 4.27 -48.70
C SER A 8 0.40 4.22 -47.39
N ASN A 9 -0.93 4.12 -47.48
CA ASN A 9 -1.83 4.29 -46.32
C ASN A 9 -2.11 3.01 -45.51
N THR A 10 -1.61 1.84 -45.92
CA THR A 10 -1.85 0.56 -45.23
C THR A 10 -0.98 0.36 -43.99
N SER A 11 0.21 0.98 -43.94
CA SER A 11 1.15 0.84 -42.82
C SER A 11 0.73 1.65 -41.58
N SER A 12 0.05 2.78 -41.76
CA SER A 12 -0.37 3.66 -40.66
C SER A 12 -1.59 3.13 -39.90
N SER A 13 -2.54 2.50 -40.60
CA SER A 13 -3.75 1.92 -39.98
C SER A 13 -3.44 0.70 -39.09
N ASN A 14 -2.46 -0.13 -39.49
CA ASN A 14 -2.12 -1.35 -38.75
C ASN A 14 -1.41 -1.06 -37.41
N ASN A 15 -0.53 -0.05 -37.39
CA ASN A 15 0.15 0.39 -36.16
C ASN A 15 -0.85 0.93 -35.11
N ASN A 16 -1.88 1.67 -35.53
CA ASN A 16 -2.88 2.21 -34.61
C ASN A 16 -3.73 1.11 -33.95
N ASN A 17 -3.99 0.01 -34.66
CA ASN A 17 -4.70 -1.14 -34.10
C ASN A 17 -3.82 -1.89 -33.10
N ILE A 18 -2.56 -2.16 -33.45
CA ILE A 18 -1.59 -2.84 -32.57
C ILE A 18 -1.38 -2.05 -31.27
N LEU A 19 -1.22 -0.72 -31.35
CA LEU A 19 -1.11 0.13 -30.17
C LEU A 19 -2.38 0.12 -29.31
N LYS A 20 -3.58 0.09 -29.91
CA LYS A 20 -4.84 -0.07 -29.18
C LYS A 20 -4.94 -1.41 -28.45
N TYR A 21 -4.51 -2.50 -29.10
CA TYR A 21 -4.49 -3.84 -28.50
C TYR A 21 -3.52 -3.90 -27.32
N ILE A 22 -2.30 -3.38 -27.46
CA ILE A 22 -1.30 -3.33 -26.39
C ILE A 22 -1.82 -2.48 -25.21
N CYS A 23 -2.41 -1.31 -25.49
CA CYS A 23 -2.95 -0.43 -24.45
C CYS A 23 -4.12 -1.08 -23.68
N SER A 24 -4.98 -1.83 -24.39
CA SER A 24 -6.10 -2.55 -23.78
C SER A 24 -5.62 -3.76 -22.97
N TYR A 25 -4.59 -4.46 -23.44
CA TYR A 25 -3.98 -5.59 -22.73
C TYR A 25 -3.25 -5.13 -21.46
N ILE A 26 -2.50 -4.02 -21.53
CA ILE A 26 -1.87 -3.40 -20.36
C ILE A 26 -2.95 -2.99 -19.35
N LYS A 27 -4.01 -2.29 -19.78
CA LYS A 27 -5.15 -1.93 -18.90
C LYS A 27 -5.81 -3.14 -18.25
N TYR A 28 -6.04 -4.22 -19.01
CA TYR A 28 -6.64 -5.45 -18.50
C TYR A 28 -5.76 -6.09 -17.41
N LYS A 29 -4.45 -6.20 -17.66
CA LYS A 29 -3.51 -6.76 -16.69
C LYS A 29 -3.37 -5.86 -15.46
N PHE A 30 -3.40 -4.54 -15.65
CA PHE A 30 -3.42 -3.54 -14.58
C PHE A 30 -4.68 -3.68 -13.71
N ASN A 31 -5.86 -3.74 -14.32
CA ASN A 31 -7.13 -3.92 -13.60
C ASN A 31 -7.18 -5.26 -12.84
N ASN A 32 -6.60 -6.32 -13.41
CA ASN A 32 -6.51 -7.62 -12.74
C ASN A 32 -5.53 -7.63 -11.54
N LEU A 33 -4.50 -6.77 -11.58
CA LEU A 33 -3.61 -6.51 -10.44
C LEU A 33 -4.33 -5.70 -9.34
N PHE A 34 -5.13 -4.70 -9.70
CA PHE A 34 -5.96 -3.95 -8.74
C PHE A 34 -7.06 -4.81 -8.10
N ALA A 35 -7.52 -5.85 -8.80
CA ALA A 35 -8.58 -6.74 -8.30
C ALA A 35 -8.17 -7.58 -7.08
N HIS A 36 -6.86 -7.73 -6.81
CA HIS A 36 -6.34 -8.50 -5.66
C HIS A 36 -6.04 -7.64 -4.42
N GLY A 37 -6.42 -6.36 -4.41
CA GLY A 37 -6.26 -5.44 -3.28
C GLY A 37 -4.90 -4.74 -3.21
N LEU A 38 -4.75 -3.84 -2.24
CA LEU A 38 -3.56 -3.00 -2.03
C LEU A 38 -2.27 -3.80 -1.78
N ILE A 39 -2.39 -5.06 -1.35
CA ILE A 39 -1.24 -5.95 -1.08
C ILE A 39 -0.35 -6.18 -2.32
N PHE A 40 -0.93 -6.18 -3.52
CA PHE A 40 -0.17 -6.35 -4.78
C PHE A 40 0.36 -5.04 -5.35
N ILE A 41 -0.25 -3.91 -4.99
CA ILE A 41 0.08 -2.60 -5.56
C ILE A 41 1.39 -2.07 -4.97
N ILE A 42 1.61 -2.25 -3.67
CA ILE A 42 2.83 -1.79 -2.97
C ILE A 42 4.11 -2.40 -3.57
N PRO A 43 4.27 -3.73 -3.69
CA PRO A 43 5.51 -4.29 -4.24
C PRO A 43 5.74 -3.88 -5.69
N LEU A 44 4.66 -3.75 -6.48
CA LEU A 44 4.74 -3.24 -7.85
C LEU A 44 5.27 -1.80 -7.89
N LEU A 45 4.76 -0.94 -7.00
CA LEU A 45 5.17 0.46 -6.90
C LEU A 45 6.63 0.58 -6.43
N THR A 46 7.07 -0.30 -5.51
CA THR A 46 8.48 -0.39 -5.10
C THR A 46 9.39 -0.78 -6.27
N ILE A 47 9.00 -1.78 -7.07
CA ILE A 47 9.77 -2.20 -8.25
C ILE A 47 9.87 -1.06 -9.27
N ILE A 48 8.76 -0.36 -9.52
CA ILE A 48 8.73 0.81 -10.42
C ILE A 48 9.67 1.91 -9.91
N SER A 49 9.67 2.18 -8.60
CA SER A 49 10.58 3.15 -7.99
C SER A 49 12.04 2.79 -8.22
N VAL A 50 12.43 1.53 -7.96
CA VAL A 50 13.80 1.04 -8.19
C VAL A 50 14.18 1.15 -9.68
N PHE A 51 13.29 0.75 -10.58
CA PHE A 51 13.53 0.85 -12.02
C PHE A 51 13.80 2.29 -12.45
N ILE A 52 13.07 3.26 -11.90
CA ILE A 52 13.25 4.67 -12.23
C ILE A 52 14.58 5.21 -11.67
N ILE A 53 14.98 4.81 -10.47
CA ILE A 53 16.31 5.16 -9.90
C ILE A 53 17.42 4.66 -10.83
N LEU A 54 17.31 3.43 -11.36
CA LEU A 54 18.28 2.89 -12.32
C LEU A 54 18.33 3.71 -13.61
N VAL A 55 17.17 4.06 -14.18
CA VAL A 55 17.10 4.87 -15.40
C VAL A 55 17.72 6.25 -15.20
N PHE A 56 17.40 6.93 -14.09
CA PHE A 56 17.96 8.24 -13.79
C PHE A 56 19.46 8.18 -13.49
N SER A 57 19.93 7.13 -12.82
CA SER A 57 21.35 6.92 -12.59
C SER A 57 22.15 6.79 -13.89
N VAL A 58 21.60 6.09 -14.89
CA VAL A 58 22.22 6.02 -16.22
C VAL A 58 22.25 7.39 -16.89
N ILE A 59 21.16 8.14 -16.84
CA ILE A 59 21.09 9.51 -17.41
C ILE A 59 22.12 10.42 -16.72
N TYR A 60 22.27 10.29 -15.40
CA TYR A 60 23.21 11.05 -14.59
C TYR A 60 24.66 10.73 -14.97
N TYR A 61 24.99 9.44 -15.09
CA TYR A 61 26.31 8.97 -15.53
C TYR A 61 26.75 9.61 -16.86
N TYR A 62 25.86 9.68 -17.84
CA TYR A 62 26.14 10.33 -19.13
C TYR A 62 26.19 11.86 -19.08
N THR A 63 25.63 12.48 -18.05
CA THR A 63 25.52 13.95 -17.96
C THR A 63 26.72 14.55 -17.23
N GLU A 64 27.19 13.91 -16.18
CA GLU A 64 28.26 14.43 -15.32
C GLU A 64 29.64 13.80 -15.54
N GLU A 65 29.78 12.82 -16.45
CA GLU A 65 31.05 12.11 -16.69
C GLU A 65 31.68 11.59 -15.38
N THR A 66 30.84 11.01 -14.50
CA THR A 66 31.31 10.45 -13.23
C THR A 66 32.21 9.24 -13.45
N ASP A 67 33.26 9.11 -12.64
CA ASP A 67 34.27 8.06 -12.79
C ASP A 67 33.69 6.64 -12.59
N ASN A 68 32.66 6.50 -11.75
CA ASN A 68 32.04 5.20 -11.44
C ASN A 68 30.50 5.25 -11.51
N TYR A 69 29.90 4.17 -12.01
CA TYR A 69 28.44 3.97 -12.01
C TYR A 69 27.84 3.87 -10.60
N GLU A 70 28.59 3.31 -9.64
CA GLU A 70 28.15 3.18 -8.25
C GLU A 70 27.95 4.55 -7.60
N ASP A 71 28.83 5.51 -7.89
CA ASP A 71 28.72 6.88 -7.41
C ASP A 71 27.51 7.59 -8.05
N ALA A 72 27.26 7.36 -9.35
CA ALA A 72 26.07 7.89 -10.02
C ALA A 72 24.76 7.33 -9.45
N LEU A 73 24.73 6.04 -9.08
CA LEU A 73 23.61 5.42 -8.38
C LEU A 73 23.38 6.05 -7.02
N TRP A 74 24.44 6.18 -6.22
CA TRP A 74 24.37 6.78 -4.90
C TRP A 74 23.90 8.23 -4.95
N GLN A 75 24.46 9.03 -5.86
CA GLN A 75 24.07 10.44 -6.04
C GLN A 75 22.63 10.60 -6.53
N THR A 76 22.16 9.74 -7.42
CA THR A 76 20.77 9.78 -7.88
C THR A 76 19.81 9.39 -6.74
N PHE A 77 20.17 8.36 -5.97
CA PHE A 77 19.39 7.93 -4.81
C PHE A 77 19.30 9.03 -3.74
N THR A 78 20.43 9.64 -3.36
CA THR A 78 20.45 10.71 -2.35
C THR A 78 19.74 11.96 -2.85
N ARG A 79 19.83 12.31 -4.14
CA ARG A 79 19.13 13.47 -4.72
C ARG A 79 17.60 13.30 -4.75
N ILE A 80 17.09 12.07 -4.85
CA ILE A 80 15.65 11.79 -4.75
C ILE A 80 15.17 11.91 -3.30
N LEU A 81 15.99 11.49 -2.34
CA LEU A 81 15.68 11.59 -0.91
C LEU A 81 15.85 13.01 -0.35
N ASP A 82 16.87 13.72 -0.83
CA ASP A 82 17.20 15.08 -0.47
C ASP A 82 17.52 15.91 -1.74
N PRO A 83 16.53 16.65 -2.26
CA PRO A 83 16.74 17.47 -3.44
C PRO A 83 17.69 18.66 -3.23
N CYS A 84 18.06 18.97 -1.97
CA CYS A 84 19.03 20.03 -1.66
C CYS A 84 20.42 19.74 -2.21
N VAL A 85 20.76 18.47 -2.43
CA VAL A 85 22.05 18.03 -3.00
C VAL A 85 22.32 18.64 -4.38
N ALA A 86 21.28 18.99 -5.14
CA ALA A 86 21.43 19.64 -6.45
C ALA A 86 21.88 21.10 -6.42
N ALA A 87 22.02 21.71 -5.23
CA ALA A 87 22.48 23.07 -5.10
C ALA A 87 23.94 23.26 -5.55
N ASP A 88 24.74 22.20 -5.48
CA ASP A 88 26.17 22.21 -5.84
C ASP A 88 26.42 21.96 -7.35
N ASP A 89 25.36 21.82 -8.16
CA ASP A 89 25.51 21.50 -9.57
C ASP A 89 26.11 22.66 -10.37
N GLU A 90 27.25 22.39 -10.99
CA GLU A 90 27.90 23.29 -11.93
C GLU A 90 27.38 23.08 -13.35
N GLY A 91 27.04 24.18 -14.03
CA GLY A 91 26.58 24.16 -15.42
C GLY A 91 25.05 24.11 -15.58
N LEU A 92 24.57 24.87 -16.57
CA LEU A 92 23.13 25.03 -16.84
C LEU A 92 22.47 23.72 -17.31
N LYS A 93 23.21 22.88 -18.05
CA LYS A 93 22.75 21.56 -18.51
C LYS A 93 22.49 20.63 -17.32
N ASN A 94 23.40 20.56 -16.37
CA ASN A 94 23.31 19.66 -15.21
C ASN A 94 22.17 20.11 -14.29
N ARG A 95 22.03 21.40 -14.03
CA ARG A 95 20.92 21.96 -13.23
C ARG A 95 19.53 21.63 -13.79
N ILE A 96 19.35 21.69 -15.12
CA ILE A 96 18.08 21.32 -15.75
C ILE A 96 17.82 19.81 -15.59
N THR A 97 18.83 18.98 -15.85
CA THR A 97 18.72 17.52 -15.68
C THR A 97 18.38 17.15 -14.24
N SER A 98 19.11 17.68 -13.26
CA SER A 98 18.88 17.47 -11.84
C SER A 98 17.49 17.95 -11.40
N GLY A 99 17.02 19.08 -11.91
CA GLY A 99 15.66 19.57 -11.65
C GLY A 99 14.58 18.61 -12.11
N ILE A 100 14.74 18.00 -13.31
CA ILE A 100 13.81 16.99 -13.83
C ILE A 100 13.85 15.72 -12.99
N VAL A 101 15.05 15.25 -12.64
CA VAL A 101 15.25 14.06 -11.79
C VAL A 101 14.56 14.24 -10.44
N ILE A 102 14.76 15.39 -9.80
CA ILE A 102 14.14 15.75 -8.52
C ILE A 102 12.61 15.78 -8.64
N LEU A 103 12.07 16.48 -9.65
CA LEU A 103 10.63 16.59 -9.82
C LEU A 103 9.98 15.20 -9.99
N CYS A 104 10.57 14.37 -10.84
CA CYS A 104 10.08 13.00 -11.07
C CYS A 104 10.22 12.13 -9.81
N GLY A 105 11.38 12.18 -9.15
CA GLY A 105 11.64 11.44 -7.91
C GLY A 105 10.65 11.80 -6.80
N LEU A 106 10.41 13.09 -6.60
CA LEU A 106 9.48 13.60 -5.58
C LEU A 106 8.06 13.10 -5.81
N VAL A 107 7.57 13.14 -7.05
CA VAL A 107 6.23 12.64 -7.39
C VAL A 107 6.11 11.14 -7.06
N ILE A 108 7.12 10.35 -7.39
CA ILE A 108 7.12 8.90 -7.13
C ILE A 108 7.15 8.62 -5.63
N VAL A 109 8.03 9.29 -4.90
CA VAL A 109 8.14 9.14 -3.43
C VAL A 109 6.83 9.54 -2.76
N ALA A 110 6.18 10.61 -3.21
CA ALA A 110 4.88 11.03 -2.68
C ALA A 110 3.79 9.95 -2.91
N ILE A 111 3.74 9.35 -4.11
CA ILE A 111 2.80 8.26 -4.41
C ILE A 111 3.12 7.03 -3.55
N LEU A 112 4.40 6.70 -3.36
CA LEU A 112 4.84 5.58 -2.52
C LEU A 112 4.43 5.77 -1.05
N ILE A 113 4.64 6.98 -0.51
CA ILE A 113 4.21 7.34 0.84
C ILE A 113 2.68 7.27 0.97
N GLY A 114 1.95 7.74 -0.04
CA GLY A 114 0.49 7.61 -0.06
C GLY A 114 0.04 6.14 0.00
N ALA A 115 0.64 5.27 -0.82
CA ALA A 115 0.32 3.86 -0.86
C ALA A 115 0.62 3.13 0.46
N ILE A 116 1.76 3.42 1.10
CA ILE A 116 2.09 2.80 2.39
C ILE A 116 1.13 3.26 3.50
N VAL A 117 0.72 4.53 3.52
CA VAL A 117 -0.27 5.02 4.50
C VAL A 117 -1.61 4.31 4.34
N THR A 118 -2.10 4.15 3.11
CA THR A 118 -3.35 3.42 2.87
C THR A 118 -3.24 1.96 3.30
N PHE A 119 -2.11 1.30 3.00
CA PHE A 119 -1.87 -0.06 3.45
C PHE A 119 -1.83 -0.19 4.97
N MET A 120 -1.17 0.75 5.65
CA MET A 120 -1.14 0.77 7.11
C MET A 120 -2.55 0.96 7.67
N ASP A 121 -3.35 1.86 7.08
CA ASP A 121 -4.73 2.05 7.52
C ASP A 121 -5.58 0.79 7.29
N GLU A 122 -5.42 0.10 6.16
CA GLU A 122 -6.08 -1.19 5.94
C GLU A 122 -5.70 -2.23 6.98
N LYS A 123 -4.41 -2.38 7.28
CA LYS A 123 -3.94 -3.33 8.30
C LYS A 123 -4.40 -2.93 9.69
N LEU A 124 -4.38 -1.65 10.03
CA LEU A 124 -4.93 -1.15 11.29
C LEU A 124 -6.44 -1.39 11.36
N ASN A 125 -7.17 -1.19 10.27
CA ASN A 125 -8.60 -1.45 10.21
C ASN A 125 -8.92 -2.95 10.28
N GLU A 126 -8.06 -3.81 9.75
CA GLU A 126 -8.14 -5.27 9.92
C GLU A 126 -7.95 -5.67 11.39
N LEU A 127 -6.98 -5.07 12.07
CA LEU A 127 -6.75 -5.27 13.50
C LEU A 127 -7.90 -4.72 14.37
N LYS A 128 -8.45 -3.56 14.00
CA LYS A 128 -9.64 -2.98 14.67
C LYS A 128 -10.87 -3.87 14.55
N LYS A 129 -10.98 -4.68 13.50
CA LYS A 129 -12.11 -5.61 13.29
C LYS A 129 -12.08 -6.86 14.16
N GLY A 130 -11.10 -7.02 15.07
CA GLY A 130 -11.11 -8.08 16.08
C GLY A 130 -11.05 -9.51 15.52
N ARG A 131 -10.36 -9.70 14.39
CA ARG A 131 -10.13 -11.04 13.81
C ARG A 131 -8.85 -11.68 14.31
N THR A 132 -8.42 -11.34 15.52
CA THR A 132 -7.32 -12.05 16.16
C THR A 132 -7.78 -13.48 16.46
N THR A 133 -6.90 -14.47 16.45
CA THR A 133 -7.29 -15.85 16.80
C THR A 133 -7.29 -15.97 18.32
N VAL A 134 -8.36 -16.49 18.92
CA VAL A 134 -8.41 -16.72 20.38
C VAL A 134 -7.43 -17.84 20.75
N VAL A 135 -6.34 -17.50 21.43
CA VAL A 135 -5.34 -18.47 21.93
C VAL A 135 -5.54 -18.76 23.43
N GLU A 136 -6.52 -18.14 24.08
CA GLU A 136 -6.80 -18.30 25.51
C GLU A 136 -7.36 -19.69 25.85
N LYS A 137 -6.94 -20.24 26.99
CA LYS A 137 -7.40 -21.55 27.50
C LYS A 137 -8.43 -21.32 28.63
N ASN A 138 -9.47 -22.17 28.71
CA ASN A 138 -10.62 -22.06 29.64
C ASN A 138 -11.50 -20.82 29.41
N HIS A 139 -11.95 -20.62 28.17
CA HIS A 139 -12.86 -19.51 27.84
C HIS A 139 -14.32 -19.98 27.65
N THR A 140 -15.25 -19.17 28.13
CA THR A 140 -16.69 -19.36 27.89
C THR A 140 -17.08 -18.57 26.65
N ILE A 141 -17.62 -19.25 25.63
CA ILE A 141 -18.06 -18.62 24.39
C ILE A 141 -19.55 -18.33 24.46
N ILE A 142 -19.92 -17.06 24.25
CA ILE A 142 -21.30 -16.66 23.99
C ILE A 142 -21.45 -16.50 22.48
N LEU A 143 -22.26 -17.37 21.87
CA LEU A 143 -22.59 -17.30 20.46
C LEU A 143 -23.84 -16.42 20.32
N GLU A 144 -23.73 -15.33 19.56
CA GLU A 144 -24.79 -14.35 19.27
C GLU A 144 -25.04 -13.30 20.37
N TRP A 145 -25.44 -12.10 19.94
CA TRP A 145 -25.73 -10.97 20.82
C TRP A 145 -27.24 -10.86 21.08
N SER A 146 -27.62 -10.85 22.36
CA SER A 146 -29.00 -10.67 22.81
C SER A 146 -29.08 -9.50 23.82
N PRO A 147 -30.20 -8.76 23.93
CA PRO A 147 -30.37 -7.72 24.95
C PRO A 147 -30.14 -8.21 26.39
N LYS A 148 -30.32 -9.52 26.64
CA LYS A 148 -30.09 -10.15 27.96
C LYS A 148 -28.63 -10.47 28.25
N ILE A 149 -27.70 -10.19 27.32
CA ILE A 149 -26.30 -10.57 27.47
C ILE A 149 -25.62 -9.86 28.65
N PHE A 150 -26.06 -8.65 29.00
CA PHE A 150 -25.53 -7.92 30.15
C PHE A 150 -25.82 -8.65 31.46
N ASP A 151 -27.03 -9.21 31.61
CA ASP A 151 -27.40 -9.99 32.79
C ASP A 151 -26.57 -11.28 32.86
N ILE A 152 -26.40 -11.96 31.71
CA ILE A 152 -25.59 -13.19 31.61
C ILE A 152 -24.13 -12.90 31.95
N ILE A 153 -23.57 -11.79 31.47
CA ILE A 153 -22.18 -11.37 31.77
C ILE A 153 -22.01 -11.12 33.27
N ASN A 154 -22.94 -10.40 33.91
CA ASN A 154 -22.87 -10.14 35.35
C ASN A 154 -22.89 -11.44 36.18
N GLU A 155 -23.80 -12.37 35.85
CA GLU A 155 -23.85 -13.67 36.52
C GLU A 155 -22.60 -14.51 36.25
N LEU A 156 -22.05 -14.47 35.03
CA LEU A 156 -20.81 -15.15 34.70
C LEU A 156 -19.60 -14.56 35.43
N ILE A 157 -19.55 -13.24 35.64
CA ILE A 157 -18.49 -12.60 36.44
C ILE A 157 -18.56 -13.13 37.87
N ILE A 158 -19.73 -13.09 38.50
CA ILE A 158 -19.95 -13.57 39.88
C ILE A 158 -19.59 -15.06 39.99
N ALA A 159 -20.05 -15.89 39.03
CA ALA A 159 -19.76 -17.32 39.03
C ALA A 159 -18.26 -17.63 38.84
N ASN A 160 -17.53 -16.75 38.14
CA ASN A 160 -16.11 -16.92 37.84
C ASN A 160 -15.16 -16.20 38.81
N GLU A 161 -15.64 -15.52 39.86
CA GLU A 161 -14.79 -14.88 40.88
C GLU A 161 -13.80 -15.85 41.52
N ASN A 162 -14.15 -17.15 41.59
CA ASN A 162 -13.28 -18.20 42.12
C ASN A 162 -12.21 -18.71 41.13
N GLN A 163 -12.26 -18.31 39.86
CA GLN A 163 -11.30 -18.72 38.83
C GLN A 163 -10.12 -17.74 38.74
N ARG A 164 -8.92 -18.27 38.50
CA ARG A 164 -7.68 -17.46 38.47
C ARG A 164 -7.53 -16.58 37.22
N ASN A 165 -8.21 -16.90 36.11
CA ASN A 165 -8.14 -16.13 34.87
C ASN A 165 -9.33 -16.44 33.93
N PRO A 166 -10.57 -16.13 34.33
CA PRO A 166 -11.74 -16.41 33.50
C PRO A 166 -11.77 -15.47 32.27
N SER A 167 -11.88 -16.05 31.07
CA SER A 167 -12.05 -15.29 29.83
C SER A 167 -13.42 -15.54 29.23
N ILE A 168 -14.15 -14.46 28.93
CA ILE A 168 -15.45 -14.51 28.25
C ILE A 168 -15.26 -14.00 26.83
N VAL A 169 -15.56 -14.84 25.85
CA VAL A 169 -15.45 -14.49 24.42
C VAL A 169 -16.86 -14.37 23.86
N ILE A 170 -17.17 -13.22 23.25
CA ILE A 170 -18.48 -12.96 22.66
C ILE A 170 -18.31 -12.99 21.13
N LEU A 171 -18.92 -13.99 20.49
CA LEU A 171 -19.00 -14.04 19.04
C LEU A 171 -20.28 -13.36 18.59
N THR A 172 -20.15 -12.24 17.86
CA THR A 172 -21.30 -11.47 17.38
C THR A 172 -21.06 -11.00 15.95
N SER A 173 -22.16 -10.76 15.23
CA SER A 173 -22.15 -10.13 13.90
C SER A 173 -22.02 -8.61 13.98
N LYS A 174 -22.14 -8.02 15.17
CA LYS A 174 -21.94 -6.59 15.41
C LYS A 174 -20.47 -6.20 15.36
N ASP A 175 -20.19 -4.95 15.01
CA ASP A 175 -18.82 -4.43 14.98
C ASP A 175 -18.22 -4.35 16.39
N LYS A 176 -16.93 -4.69 16.53
CA LYS A 176 -16.20 -4.65 17.80
C LYS A 176 -16.34 -3.31 18.52
N SER A 177 -16.32 -2.21 17.76
CA SER A 177 -16.41 -0.85 18.29
C SER A 177 -17.75 -0.60 18.99
N GLU A 178 -18.84 -1.10 18.40
CA GLU A 178 -20.21 -0.99 18.94
C GLU A 178 -20.34 -1.81 20.22
N VAL A 179 -19.83 -3.04 20.21
CA VAL A 179 -19.86 -3.96 21.36
C VAL A 179 -19.03 -3.39 22.52
N GLN A 180 -17.83 -2.88 22.25
CA GLN A 180 -16.99 -2.25 23.27
C GLN A 180 -17.68 -1.05 23.91
N TYR A 181 -18.36 -0.22 23.12
CA TYR A 181 -19.13 0.92 23.64
C TYR A 181 -20.27 0.48 24.57
N MET A 182 -20.98 -0.60 24.21
CA MET A 182 -22.08 -1.15 25.00
C MET A 182 -21.61 -1.78 26.33
N ILE A 183 -20.40 -2.36 26.37
CA ILE A 183 -19.88 -3.06 27.57
C ILE A 183 -19.05 -2.13 28.47
N ASN A 184 -18.49 -1.03 27.95
CA ASN A 184 -17.68 -0.06 28.73
C ASN A 184 -18.29 0.41 30.09
N PRO A 185 -19.61 0.54 30.27
CA PRO A 185 -20.21 0.90 31.56
C PRO A 185 -19.97 -0.11 32.69
N PHE A 186 -19.56 -1.35 32.38
CA PHE A 186 -19.47 -2.46 33.33
C PHE A 186 -18.06 -2.71 33.90
N ASN A 187 -17.17 -1.71 33.87
CA ASN A 187 -15.79 -1.74 34.41
C ASN A 187 -14.94 -2.91 33.88
N THR A 188 -14.42 -2.73 32.67
CA THR A 188 -14.04 -3.81 31.75
C THR A 188 -12.55 -4.16 31.67
N ASP A 189 -11.79 -4.08 32.77
CA ASP A 189 -10.37 -4.49 32.74
C ASP A 189 -10.20 -5.99 32.38
N ILE A 190 -11.25 -6.78 32.62
CA ILE A 190 -11.37 -8.22 32.30
C ILE A 190 -11.52 -8.47 30.78
N PHE A 191 -11.96 -7.47 30.00
CA PHE A 191 -12.23 -7.61 28.56
C PHE A 191 -11.12 -7.00 27.68
N SER A 192 -10.06 -6.47 28.29
CA SER A 192 -8.97 -5.76 27.60
C SER A 192 -8.12 -6.67 26.70
N HIS A 193 -8.21 -7.99 26.86
CA HIS A 193 -7.65 -8.95 25.92
C HIS A 193 -8.71 -9.36 24.90
N SER A 194 -9.33 -8.35 24.28
CA SER A 194 -10.26 -8.57 23.18
C SER A 194 -9.46 -8.98 21.95
N ILE A 195 -9.55 -10.27 21.66
CA ILE A 195 -9.45 -10.81 20.31
C ILE A 195 -10.31 -9.99 19.33
#